data_AF-A0A428NFX1-F1
#
_entry.id   AF-A0A428NFX1-F1
#
_cell.length_a   1.000
_cell.length_b   1.000
_cell.length_c   1.000
_cell.angle_alpha   90.00
_cell.angle_beta   90.00
_cell.angle_gamma   90.00
#
_symmetry.space_group_name_H-M   'P 1'
#
loop_
_entity.id
_entity.type
_entity.pdbx_description
1 polymer ?
#
loop_
_entity_poly.entity_id
_entity_poly.type
_entity_poly.pdbx_seq_one_letter_code
_entity_poly.pdbx_strand_id
1 'polypeptide(L)'
;MGLYYSNIWRAKDFPFMSQLLYDGSSNTTSSNPYNETAIMNSDFTVNNKAVDEAGLPYLTATYVNYLITSNAGFTATLVHMLLWNYAEVSLGWAWITFDNLKRLIRPNNYYFWKQTGRCTEEEKSKLRDDPTIDPHYKLMLDYDEVPNS
;
A
#
# COMPACT_ATOMS: atom_id res chain seq x y z
N MET A 1 -19.27 -7.19 -24.46
CA MET A 1 -20.28 -6.85 -25.50
C MET A 1 -21.69 -6.67 -24.94
N GLY A 2 -22.19 -7.55 -24.07
CA GLY A 2 -23.56 -7.46 -23.54
C GLY A 2 -23.91 -6.09 -22.93
N LEU A 3 -23.01 -5.51 -22.13
CA LEU A 3 -23.20 -4.20 -21.48
C LEU A 3 -23.42 -3.04 -22.48
N TYR A 4 -22.68 -3.04 -23.60
CA TYR A 4 -22.80 -2.00 -24.61
C TYR A 4 -24.14 -2.07 -25.36
N TYR A 5 -24.50 -3.27 -25.83
CA TYR A 5 -25.74 -3.46 -26.59
C TYR A 5 -27.00 -3.28 -25.74
N SER A 6 -26.94 -3.65 -24.46
CA SER A 6 -28.01 -3.43 -23.48
C SER A 6 -28.07 -1.99 -22.93
N ASN A 7 -27.17 -1.11 -23.37
CA ASN A 7 -27.07 0.29 -22.92
C ASN A 7 -26.98 0.44 -21.39
N ILE A 8 -26.31 -0.50 -20.71
CA ILE A 8 -26.10 -0.42 -19.27
C ILE A 8 -25.11 0.71 -18.97
N TRP A 9 -25.42 1.54 -17.97
CA TRP A 9 -24.65 2.73 -17.60
C TRP A 9 -24.43 3.71 -18.76
N ARG A 10 -25.44 3.85 -19.65
CA ARG A 10 -25.37 4.74 -20.82
C ARG A 10 -24.19 4.40 -21.75
N ALA A 11 -23.86 3.12 -21.87
CA ALA A 11 -22.72 2.66 -22.66
C ALA A 11 -22.70 3.16 -24.11
N LYS A 12 -23.86 3.44 -24.73
CA LYS A 12 -23.96 3.92 -26.12
C LYS A 12 -23.68 5.43 -26.29
N ASP A 13 -23.65 6.19 -25.20
CA ASP A 13 -23.37 7.63 -25.20
C ASP A 13 -21.86 7.93 -25.18
N PHE A 14 -21.06 6.91 -24.89
CA PHE A 14 -19.61 6.98 -24.75
C PHE A 14 -18.93 6.07 -25.79
N PRO A 15 -17.65 6.28 -26.11
CA PRO A 15 -16.92 5.35 -26.95
C PRO A 15 -16.90 3.96 -26.32
N PHE A 16 -16.89 2.93 -27.17
CA PHE A 16 -16.96 1.53 -26.74
C PHE A 16 -15.90 1.16 -25.69
N MET A 17 -14.70 1.73 -25.80
CA MET A 17 -13.61 1.57 -24.84
C MET A 17 -12.88 2.89 -24.67
N SER A 18 -12.75 3.37 -23.44
CA SER A 18 -11.87 4.48 -23.07
C SER A 18 -11.60 4.46 -21.56
N GLN A 19 -10.40 4.92 -21.18
CA GLN A 19 -9.97 5.08 -19.79
C GLN A 19 -10.27 6.48 -19.24
N LEU A 20 -10.75 7.40 -20.09
CA LEU A 20 -11.09 8.75 -19.70
C LEU A 20 -12.46 8.82 -19.01
N LEU A 21 -12.63 9.87 -18.22
CA LEU A 21 -13.90 10.27 -17.62
C LEU A 21 -14.67 11.14 -18.61
N TYR A 22 -15.98 10.91 -18.71
CA TYR A 22 -16.87 11.64 -19.61
C TYR A 22 -17.93 12.40 -18.85
N ASP A 23 -18.31 13.55 -19.40
CA ASP A 23 -19.43 14.31 -18.88
C ASP A 23 -20.78 13.71 -19.31
N GLY A 24 -21.80 13.92 -18.48
CA GLY A 24 -23.17 13.45 -18.70
C GLY A 24 -23.84 14.07 -19.94
N SER A 25 -23.30 15.18 -20.46
CA SER A 25 -23.70 15.82 -21.72
C SER A 25 -23.25 15.04 -22.97
N SER A 26 -22.37 14.04 -22.82
CA SER A 26 -21.90 13.21 -23.93
C SER A 26 -23.04 12.43 -24.58
N ASN A 27 -22.93 12.24 -25.89
CA ASN A 27 -23.86 11.49 -26.71
C ASN A 27 -23.12 10.61 -27.71
N THR A 28 -23.86 9.77 -28.44
CA THR A 28 -23.32 8.81 -29.42
C THR A 28 -22.43 9.45 -30.50
N THR A 29 -22.64 10.73 -30.84
CA THR A 29 -21.90 11.42 -31.90
C THR A 29 -20.78 12.31 -31.37
N SER A 30 -20.90 12.80 -30.13
CA SER A 30 -19.97 13.73 -29.50
C SER A 30 -19.73 13.27 -28.05
N SER A 31 -18.53 12.75 -27.81
CA SER A 31 -18.08 12.33 -26.48
C SER A 31 -17.20 13.42 -25.88
N ASN A 32 -17.67 14.07 -24.82
CA ASN A 32 -16.97 15.18 -24.18
C ASN A 32 -16.23 14.68 -22.93
N PRO A 33 -14.89 14.74 -22.91
CA PRO A 33 -14.12 14.43 -21.70
C PRO A 33 -14.54 15.35 -20.56
N TYR A 34 -14.60 14.79 -19.34
CA TYR A 34 -14.97 15.54 -18.16
C TYR A 34 -13.87 16.53 -17.77
N ASN A 35 -14.25 17.76 -17.40
CA ASN A 35 -13.29 18.74 -16.90
C ASN A 35 -13.06 18.55 -15.40
N GLU A 36 -12.05 17.77 -15.04
CA GLU A 36 -11.69 17.47 -13.65
C GLU A 36 -11.34 18.72 -12.84
N THR A 37 -10.73 19.73 -13.46
CA THR A 37 -10.36 20.96 -12.75
C THR A 37 -11.57 21.78 -12.30
N ALA A 38 -12.75 21.57 -12.90
CA ALA A 38 -13.97 22.28 -12.52
C ALA A 38 -14.50 21.87 -11.14
N ILE A 39 -14.18 20.66 -10.67
CA ILE A 39 -14.62 20.13 -9.37
C ILE A 39 -13.52 20.17 -8.30
N MET A 40 -12.31 20.60 -8.66
CA MET A 40 -11.18 20.65 -7.74
C MET A 40 -11.05 22.04 -7.12
N ASN A 41 -10.74 22.08 -5.84
CA ASN A 41 -10.32 23.29 -5.14
C ASN A 41 -8.88 23.66 -5.53
N SER A 42 -8.44 24.88 -5.17
CA SER A 42 -7.06 25.36 -5.39
C SER A 42 -5.98 24.56 -4.67
N ASP A 43 -6.36 23.74 -3.69
CA ASP A 43 -5.50 22.82 -2.95
C ASP A 43 -5.54 21.37 -3.51
N PHE A 44 -6.15 21.19 -4.69
CA PHE A 44 -6.37 19.90 -5.35
C PHE A 44 -7.26 18.92 -4.56
N THR A 45 -8.04 19.40 -3.59
CA THR A 45 -9.09 18.61 -2.95
C THR A 45 -10.38 18.64 -3.75
N VAL A 46 -11.20 17.60 -3.62
CA VAL A 46 -12.51 17.52 -4.30
C VAL A 46 -13.51 18.43 -3.59
N ASN A 47 -14.11 19.36 -4.33
CA ASN A 47 -15.16 20.25 -3.83
C ASN A 47 -16.53 19.63 -4.06
N ASN A 48 -17.14 19.07 -3.01
CA ASN A 48 -18.45 18.41 -3.12
C ASN A 48 -19.55 19.34 -3.64
N LYS A 49 -19.52 20.65 -3.37
CA LYS A 49 -20.52 21.59 -3.91
C LYS A 49 -20.37 21.76 -5.41
N ALA A 50 -19.14 21.88 -5.90
CA ALA A 50 -18.87 21.97 -7.34
C ALA A 50 -19.22 20.65 -8.05
N VAL A 51 -19.05 19.51 -7.38
CA VAL A 51 -19.47 18.19 -7.89
C VAL A 51 -21.00 18.11 -8.01
N ASP A 52 -21.75 18.61 -7.03
CA ASP A 52 -23.21 18.63 -7.07
C ASP A 52 -23.75 19.52 -8.22
N GLU A 53 -23.04 20.61 -8.54
CA GLU A 53 -23.38 21.53 -9.64
C GLU A 53 -22.97 21.00 -11.02
N ALA A 54 -21.76 20.44 -11.16
CA ALA A 54 -21.22 19.93 -12.42
C ALA A 54 -21.71 18.50 -12.75
N GLY A 55 -22.18 17.76 -11.76
CA GLY A 55 -22.57 16.36 -11.89
C GLY A 55 -21.38 15.39 -11.84
N LEU A 56 -21.69 14.13 -11.56
CA LEU A 56 -20.68 13.06 -11.46
C LEU A 56 -20.16 12.65 -12.84
N PRO A 57 -18.84 12.42 -13.00
CA PRO A 57 -18.28 11.91 -14.23
C PRO A 57 -18.65 10.45 -14.46
N TYR A 58 -18.78 10.07 -15.74
CA TYR A 58 -19.10 8.72 -16.17
C TYR A 58 -17.86 8.00 -16.72
N LEU A 59 -17.82 6.69 -16.49
CA LEU A 59 -16.82 5.79 -17.06
C LEU A 59 -17.46 4.95 -18.18
N THR A 60 -16.66 4.56 -19.17
CA THR A 60 -17.14 3.64 -20.21
C THR A 60 -17.50 2.29 -19.61
N ALA A 61 -18.61 1.69 -20.06
CA ALA A 61 -19.08 0.42 -19.49
C ALA A 61 -18.06 -0.71 -19.62
N THR A 62 -17.23 -0.69 -20.68
CA THR A 62 -16.16 -1.68 -20.86
C THR A 62 -15.03 -1.50 -19.85
N TYR A 63 -14.71 -0.26 -19.47
CA TYR A 63 -13.73 0.02 -18.42
C TYR A 63 -14.24 -0.39 -17.04
N VAL A 64 -15.51 -0.08 -16.72
CA VAL A 64 -16.16 -0.55 -15.48
C VAL A 64 -16.13 -2.08 -15.40
N ASN A 65 -16.47 -2.77 -16.48
CA ASN A 65 -16.41 -4.22 -16.54
C ASN A 65 -14.99 -4.77 -16.33
N TYR A 66 -13.99 -4.12 -16.92
CA TYR A 66 -12.59 -4.47 -16.71
C TYR A 66 -12.18 -4.34 -15.24
N LEU A 67 -12.56 -3.23 -14.57
CA LEU A 67 -12.27 -3.03 -13.15
C LEU A 67 -12.92 -4.11 -12.27
N ILE A 68 -14.19 -4.42 -12.51
CA ILE A 68 -14.91 -5.47 -11.75
C ILE A 68 -14.25 -6.83 -11.99
N THR A 69 -13.99 -7.18 -13.24
CA THR A 69 -13.42 -8.50 -13.59
C THR A 69 -12.00 -8.67 -13.07
N SER A 70 -11.18 -7.60 -13.10
CA SER A 70 -9.81 -7.63 -12.58
C SER A 70 -9.79 -7.85 -11.07
N ASN A 71 -10.58 -7.09 -10.32
CA ASN A 71 -10.70 -7.26 -8.87
C ASN A 71 -11.27 -8.64 -8.52
N ALA A 72 -12.32 -9.08 -9.23
CA ALA A 72 -12.90 -10.41 -9.05
C ALA A 72 -11.87 -11.51 -9.35
N GLY A 73 -11.11 -11.38 -10.43
CA GLY A 73 -10.03 -12.30 -10.80
C GLY A 73 -8.95 -12.39 -9.73
N PHE A 74 -8.50 -11.25 -9.19
CA PHE A 74 -7.55 -11.21 -8.09
C PHE A 74 -8.10 -11.87 -6.82
N THR A 75 -9.35 -11.61 -6.46
CA THR A 75 -9.97 -12.29 -5.32
C THR A 75 -10.14 -13.79 -5.57
N ALA A 76 -10.44 -14.20 -6.81
CA ALA A 76 -10.61 -15.59 -7.18
C ALA A 76 -9.29 -16.37 -7.08
N THR A 77 -8.15 -15.77 -7.46
CA THR A 77 -6.84 -16.43 -7.30
C THR A 77 -6.49 -16.61 -5.83
N LEU A 78 -6.75 -15.61 -4.98
CA LEU A 78 -6.57 -15.73 -3.53
C LEU A 78 -7.47 -16.81 -2.93
N VAL A 79 -8.77 -16.79 -3.22
CA VAL A 79 -9.72 -17.79 -2.72
C VAL A 79 -9.36 -19.19 -3.20
N HIS A 80 -8.96 -19.34 -4.47
CA HIS A 80 -8.52 -20.62 -5.01
C HIS A 80 -7.29 -21.16 -4.29
N MET A 81 -6.30 -20.31 -4.05
CA MET A 81 -5.10 -20.66 -3.30
C MET A 81 -5.45 -21.10 -1.87
N LEU A 82 -6.34 -20.38 -1.19
CA LEU A 82 -6.75 -20.68 0.18
C LEU A 82 -7.62 -21.94 0.29
N LEU A 83 -8.43 -22.27 -0.71
CA LEU A 83 -9.29 -23.46 -0.65
C LEU A 83 -8.54 -24.75 -1.03
N TRP A 84 -7.64 -24.70 -2.02
CA TRP A 84 -6.96 -25.91 -2.54
C TRP A 84 -5.54 -26.10 -2.01
N ASN A 85 -4.85 -25.03 -1.62
CA ASN A 85 -3.45 -25.08 -1.19
C ASN A 85 -3.26 -24.52 0.23
N TYR A 86 -4.31 -24.59 1.07
CA TYR A 86 -4.30 -24.02 2.41
C TYR A 86 -3.11 -24.49 3.26
N ALA A 87 -2.82 -25.79 3.25
CA ALA A 87 -1.75 -26.37 4.07
C ALA A 87 -0.39 -25.73 3.75
N GLU A 88 -0.06 -25.59 2.46
CA GLU A 88 1.19 -24.97 2.01
C GLU A 88 1.22 -23.47 2.29
N VAL A 89 0.11 -22.76 2.05
CA VAL A 89 0.01 -21.31 2.32
C VAL A 89 0.15 -21.02 3.81
N SER A 90 -0.42 -21.88 4.68
CA SER A 90 -0.38 -21.70 6.12
C SER A 90 1.05 -21.74 6.68
N LEU A 91 1.96 -22.50 6.06
CA LEU A 91 3.38 -22.51 6.43
C LEU A 91 4.07 -21.17 6.12
N GLY A 92 3.68 -20.53 5.01
CA GLY A 92 4.15 -19.18 4.67
C GLY A 92 3.75 -18.10 5.67
N TRP A 93 2.69 -18.34 6.46
CA TRP A 93 2.25 -17.44 7.55
C TRP A 93 2.76 -17.85 8.93
N ALA A 94 3.63 -18.86 9.03
CA ALA A 94 4.20 -19.27 10.31
C ALA A 94 4.99 -18.15 11.01
N TRP A 95 5.45 -17.13 10.28
CA TRP A 95 6.09 -15.95 10.86
C TRP A 95 5.09 -14.93 11.43
N ILE A 96 3.82 -14.94 11.00
CA ILE A 96 2.73 -14.06 11.47
C ILE A 96 2.14 -14.65 12.75
N THR A 97 2.98 -14.86 13.76
CA THR A 97 2.52 -15.18 15.12
C THR A 97 2.33 -13.90 15.91
N PHE A 98 1.43 -13.94 16.90
CA PHE A 98 1.16 -12.78 17.76
C PHE A 98 2.43 -12.25 18.43
N ASP A 99 3.38 -13.13 18.77
CA ASP A 99 4.65 -12.75 19.38
C ASP A 99 5.61 -12.07 18.39
N ASN A 100 5.66 -12.52 17.14
CA ASN A 100 6.44 -11.89 16.09
C ASN A 100 5.85 -10.53 15.68
N LEU A 101 4.52 -10.42 15.62
CA LEU A 101 3.83 -9.17 15.33
C LEU A 101 4.05 -8.14 16.46
N LYS A 102 3.94 -8.57 17.73
CA LYS A 102 4.31 -7.73 18.87
C LYS A 102 5.75 -7.28 18.80
N ARG A 103 6.68 -8.16 18.40
CA ARG A 103 8.09 -7.80 18.22
C ARG A 103 8.24 -6.71 17.17
N LEU A 104 7.59 -6.84 16.02
CA LEU A 104 7.65 -5.85 14.94
C LEU A 104 7.17 -4.47 15.39
N ILE A 105 6.10 -4.40 16.19
CA ILE A 105 5.51 -3.14 16.67
C ILE A 105 6.33 -2.49 17.80
N ARG A 106 7.34 -3.16 18.37
CA ARG A 106 8.18 -2.57 19.42
C ARG A 106 8.93 -1.35 18.87
N PRO A 107 8.87 -0.19 19.55
CA PRO A 107 9.52 1.03 19.10
C PRO A 107 11.04 0.85 18.94
N ASN A 108 11.65 -0.06 19.72
CA ASN A 108 13.08 -0.37 19.65
C ASN A 108 13.54 -0.90 18.27
N ASN A 109 12.66 -1.54 17.50
CA ASN A 109 13.00 -2.03 16.16
C ASN A 109 12.98 -0.92 15.10
N TYR A 110 12.12 0.08 15.28
CA TYR A 110 12.03 1.21 14.36
C TYR A 110 13.07 2.27 14.68
N TYR A 111 13.43 2.48 15.95
CA TYR A 111 14.49 3.39 16.36
C TYR A 111 15.91 2.80 16.20
N PHE A 112 16.18 2.01 15.15
CA PHE A 112 17.52 1.47 14.90
C PHE A 112 18.58 2.58 14.76
N TRP A 113 18.17 3.77 14.29
CA TRP A 113 19.03 4.96 14.21
C TRP A 113 19.23 5.69 15.54
N LYS A 114 18.44 5.39 16.58
CA LYS A 114 18.65 5.92 17.94
C LYS A 114 19.42 4.95 18.83
N GLN A 115 19.72 3.74 18.36
CA GLN A 115 20.72 2.91 19.03
C GLN A 115 22.06 3.61 18.87
N THR A 116 22.38 4.48 19.83
CA THR A 116 23.74 4.93 20.05
C THR A 116 24.53 3.64 20.28
N GLY A 117 25.52 3.35 19.44
CA GLY A 117 26.39 2.17 19.55
C GLY A 117 27.29 2.22 20.80
N ARG A 118 26.77 2.70 21.92
CA ARG A 118 27.44 2.77 23.20
C ARG A 118 26.97 1.57 24.01
N CYS A 119 27.82 0.56 24.08
CA CYS A 119 27.71 -0.51 25.05
C CYS A 119 27.54 0.11 26.45
N THR A 120 26.49 -0.28 27.18
CA THR A 120 26.25 0.24 28.53
C THR A 120 27.37 -0.21 29.48
N GLU A 121 27.67 0.55 30.53
CA GLU A 121 28.76 0.19 31.47
C GLU A 121 28.57 -1.21 32.09
N GLU A 122 27.32 -1.64 32.24
CA GLU A 122 26.95 -2.99 32.71
C GLU A 122 27.25 -4.10 31.68
N GLU A 123 27.18 -3.80 30.40
CA GLU A 123 27.57 -4.72 29.32
C GLU A 123 29.10 -4.77 29.20
N LYS A 124 29.78 -3.62 29.32
CA LYS A 124 31.24 -3.54 29.38
C LYS A 124 31.83 -4.31 30.56
N SER A 125 31.20 -4.26 31.74
CA SER A 125 31.65 -5.04 32.89
C SER A 125 31.51 -6.55 32.66
N LYS A 126 30.39 -7.00 32.07
CA LYS A 126 30.19 -8.42 31.73
C LYS A 126 31.24 -8.92 30.72
N LEU A 127 31.59 -8.10 29.73
CA LEU A 127 32.64 -8.42 28.75
C LEU A 127 34.05 -8.42 29.36
N ARG A 128 34.31 -7.60 30.38
CA ARG A 128 35.58 -7.62 31.12
C ARG A 128 35.75 -8.90 31.95
N ASP A 129 34.66 -9.36 32.56
CA ASP A 129 34.65 -10.54 33.43
C ASP A 129 34.68 -11.86 32.64
N ASP A 130 34.36 -11.84 31.34
CA ASP A 130 34.38 -13.03 30.49
C ASP A 130 35.83 -13.53 30.25
N PRO A 131 36.17 -14.77 30.62
CA PRO A 131 37.50 -15.34 30.42
C PRO A 131 37.79 -15.74 28.96
N THR A 132 36.77 -15.77 28.09
CA THR A 132 36.92 -16.17 26.67
C THR A 132 37.35 -15.02 25.76
N ILE A 133 37.24 -13.79 26.24
CA ILE A 133 37.57 -12.57 25.52
C ILE A 133 39.06 -12.27 25.63
N ASP A 134 39.67 -11.88 24.52
CA ASP A 134 41.11 -11.61 24.47
C ASP A 134 41.49 -10.39 25.34
N PRO A 135 42.67 -10.42 25.98
CA PRO A 135 43.11 -9.32 26.85
C PRO A 135 43.18 -7.96 26.15
N HIS A 136 43.42 -7.94 24.84
CA HIS A 136 43.53 -6.69 24.08
C HIS A 136 42.16 -6.06 23.85
N TYR A 137 41.13 -6.84 23.50
CA TYR A 137 39.76 -6.34 23.40
C TYR A 137 39.23 -5.80 24.72
N LYS A 138 39.61 -6.40 25.87
CA LYS A 138 39.24 -5.86 27.19
C LYS A 138 39.71 -4.43 27.41
N LEU A 139 40.88 -4.07 26.89
CA LEU A 139 41.42 -2.70 26.95
C LEU A 139 40.73 -1.76 25.96
N MET A 140 40.21 -2.28 24.86
CA MET A 140 39.45 -1.50 23.88
C MET A 140 38.07 -1.08 24.40
N LEU A 141 37.51 -1.79 25.39
CA LEU A 141 36.24 -1.44 26.04
C LEU A 141 36.28 -0.10 26.81
N ASP A 142 37.47 0.36 27.20
CA ASP A 142 37.66 1.64 27.91
C ASP A 142 37.58 2.86 26.97
N TYR A 143 37.62 2.63 25.65
CA TYR A 143 37.45 3.68 24.66
C TYR A 143 35.98 3.80 24.22
N ASP A 144 35.61 5.00 23.77
CA ASP A 144 34.31 5.21 23.12
C ASP A 144 34.30 4.52 21.75
N GLU A 145 33.35 3.61 21.55
CA GLU A 145 33.24 2.80 20.32
C GLU A 145 32.96 3.64 19.07
N VAL A 146 32.34 4.81 19.24
CA VAL A 146 32.09 5.79 18.17
C VAL A 146 32.58 7.16 18.65
N PRO A 147 33.40 7.87 17.87
CA PRO A 147 33.82 9.22 18.23
C PRO A 147 32.60 10.15 18.32
N ASN A 148 32.55 10.98 19.38
CA ASN A 148 31.52 12.01 19.51
C ASN A 148 31.61 12.99 18.33
N SER A 149 30.49 13.15 17.62
CA SER A 149 30.32 14.17 16.57
C SER A 149 30.08 15.54 17.19
#